data_AF-A0A962ZFA1-F1
#
_entry.id   AF-A0A962ZFA1-F1
#
_cell.length_a   1.000
_cell.length_b   1.000
_cell.length_c   1.000
_cell.angle_alpha   90.00
_cell.angle_beta   90.00
_cell.angle_gamma   90.00
#
_symmetry.space_group_name_H-M   'P 1'
#
loop_
_entity.id
_entity.type
_entity.pdbx_description
1 polymer ?
#
loop_
_entity_poly.entity_id
_entity_poly.type
_entity_poly.pdbx_seq_one_letter_code
_entity_poly.pdbx_strand_id
1 'polypeptide(L)'
;MFLDRFSSTAFALLLIGTANAAAAAPQCDDINLVRARFALAIADREPVGDAPAALPQRYDTLFFFNEIHDANGETLVHRWFFNDVLQAEVRLAVGGNRWRTWSRKNIGNHREGSWKVTVSTDSGCELASQQLRSDTPLPVLAQARELLAQGDAAGARLLVKEQLADNLPWQQQLQDFLDQDLALAQVEELIATQQLYMADARLSAIQQGAQLPVELTGQAETLRQSLETQRDTMRRESTLALRALGLTLTETLAGGHCPEDEQALRTLLGISPDSEHWLVNDWSQEGGHVQATLLDARSGFLHALEFDCPESAALF
;
A
#
# COMPACT_ATOMS: atom_id res chain seq x y z
N MET A 1 -45.50 -68.14 -50.70
CA MET A 1 -44.36 -68.07 -49.76
C MET A 1 -44.42 -66.69 -49.12
N PHE A 2 -44.59 -66.65 -47.80
CA PHE A 2 -44.71 -65.48 -46.90
C PHE A 2 -44.81 -64.05 -47.47
N LEU A 3 -46.03 -63.49 -47.43
CA LEU A 3 -46.43 -62.11 -47.07
C LEU A 3 -47.94 -62.22 -46.66
N ASP A 4 -48.55 -61.46 -45.75
CA ASP A 4 -48.04 -60.65 -44.63
C ASP A 4 -49.15 -60.48 -43.57
N ARG A 5 -48.81 -60.58 -42.26
CA ARG A 5 -49.66 -60.14 -41.12
C ARG A 5 -48.83 -59.90 -39.86
N PHE A 6 -48.52 -58.64 -39.56
CA PHE A 6 -48.08 -58.23 -38.22
C PHE A 6 -49.20 -57.50 -37.47
N SER A 7 -49.40 -57.89 -36.21
CA SER A 7 -50.46 -57.39 -35.34
C SER A 7 -50.11 -56.01 -34.77
N SER A 8 -51.06 -55.07 -34.83
CA SER A 8 -50.89 -53.76 -34.19
C SER A 8 -51.33 -53.83 -32.74
N THR A 9 -50.40 -53.63 -31.81
CA THR A 9 -50.70 -53.44 -30.37
C THR A 9 -50.37 -52.00 -29.98
N ALA A 10 -51.40 -51.23 -29.63
CA ALA A 10 -51.25 -49.86 -29.20
C ALA A 10 -50.76 -49.82 -27.74
N PHE A 11 -49.55 -49.30 -27.52
CA PHE A 11 -48.96 -49.15 -26.19
C PHE A 11 -49.19 -47.72 -25.69
N ALA A 12 -50.17 -47.53 -24.80
CA ALA A 12 -50.46 -46.23 -24.21
C ALA A 12 -49.44 -45.90 -23.11
N LEU A 13 -48.49 -45.01 -23.40
CA LEU A 13 -47.52 -44.52 -22.42
C LEU A 13 -48.18 -43.52 -21.46
N LEU A 14 -48.39 -43.92 -20.20
CA LEU A 14 -48.89 -43.02 -19.16
C LEU A 14 -47.73 -42.18 -18.60
N LEU A 15 -47.62 -40.91 -19.01
CA LEU A 15 -46.63 -39.97 -18.47
C LEU A 15 -47.03 -39.54 -17.06
N ILE A 16 -46.41 -40.13 -16.05
CA ILE A 16 -46.50 -39.66 -14.66
C ILE A 16 -45.58 -38.46 -14.50
N GLY A 17 -46.14 -37.25 -14.51
CA GLY A 17 -45.40 -36.03 -14.22
C GLY A 17 -45.03 -35.94 -12.74
N THR A 18 -43.74 -35.96 -12.43
CA THR A 18 -43.22 -35.68 -11.08
C THR A 18 -43.27 -34.17 -10.82
N ALA A 19 -44.25 -33.72 -10.03
CA ALA A 19 -44.29 -32.35 -9.55
C ALA A 19 -43.13 -32.12 -8.57
N ASN A 20 -42.10 -31.39 -9.01
CA ASN A 20 -40.95 -31.05 -8.18
C ASN A 20 -41.35 -29.94 -7.21
N ALA A 21 -41.87 -30.32 -6.04
CA ALA A 21 -42.20 -29.39 -4.97
C ALA A 21 -40.90 -28.83 -4.35
N ALA A 22 -40.41 -27.72 -4.89
CA ALA A 22 -39.43 -26.90 -4.20
C ALA A 22 -40.10 -26.37 -2.91
N ALA A 23 -39.69 -26.89 -1.76
CA ALA A 23 -40.13 -26.37 -0.48
C ALA A 23 -39.72 -24.90 -0.39
N ALA A 24 -40.70 -24.01 -0.19
CA ALA A 24 -40.41 -22.60 0.05
C ALA A 24 -39.53 -22.48 1.30
N ALA A 25 -38.50 -21.64 1.24
CA ALA A 25 -37.73 -21.32 2.43
C ALA A 25 -38.67 -20.72 3.49
N PRO A 26 -38.52 -21.08 4.77
CA PRO A 26 -39.33 -20.49 5.84
C PRO A 26 -39.14 -18.97 5.86
N GLN A 27 -40.23 -18.22 6.00
CA GLN A 27 -40.20 -16.76 6.09
C GLN A 27 -40.00 -16.33 7.55
N CYS A 28 -39.20 -15.28 7.76
CA CYS A 28 -38.88 -14.69 9.07
C CYS A 28 -39.86 -13.55 9.36
N ASP A 29 -41.15 -13.82 9.28
CA ASP A 29 -42.14 -12.80 9.62
C ASP A 29 -42.06 -12.51 11.13
N ASP A 30 -42.25 -11.23 11.50
CA ASP A 30 -42.22 -10.69 12.88
C ASP A 30 -40.88 -10.67 13.65
N ILE A 31 -39.75 -11.15 13.10
CA ILE A 31 -38.43 -11.09 13.78
C ILE A 31 -37.54 -9.97 13.22
N ASN A 32 -37.06 -9.06 14.08
CA ASN A 32 -36.25 -7.90 13.69
C ASN A 32 -34.80 -7.97 14.21
N LEU A 33 -33.85 -8.33 13.34
CA LEU A 33 -32.42 -8.36 13.66
C LEU A 33 -31.77 -6.98 13.45
N VAL A 34 -31.62 -6.21 14.53
CA VAL A 34 -31.20 -4.79 14.50
C VAL A 34 -29.69 -4.60 14.36
N ARG A 35 -28.88 -5.48 14.97
CA ARG A 35 -27.41 -5.49 14.81
C ARG A 35 -26.92 -6.93 14.71
N ALA A 36 -25.99 -7.19 13.80
CA ALA A 36 -25.24 -8.45 13.71
C ALA A 36 -23.81 -8.14 13.24
N ARG A 37 -22.79 -8.39 14.09
CA ARG A 37 -21.40 -7.99 13.82
C ARG A 37 -20.36 -8.86 14.52
N PHE A 38 -19.20 -8.99 13.91
CA PHE A 38 -18.02 -9.56 14.57
C PHE A 38 -17.38 -8.57 15.54
N ALA A 39 -16.84 -9.07 16.66
CA ALA A 39 -16.11 -8.27 17.64
C ALA A 39 -14.95 -9.06 18.26
N LEU A 40 -13.90 -8.36 18.69
CA LEU A 40 -12.76 -8.97 19.40
C LEU A 40 -13.00 -9.14 20.91
N ALA A 41 -13.91 -8.36 21.48
CA ALA A 41 -14.33 -8.47 22.88
C ALA A 41 -15.78 -8.03 23.07
N ILE A 42 -16.41 -8.53 24.14
CA ILE A 42 -17.72 -8.08 24.64
C ILE A 42 -17.52 -7.54 26.05
N ALA A 43 -17.96 -6.31 26.31
CA ALA A 43 -17.99 -5.68 27.64
C ALA A 43 -19.40 -5.12 27.89
N ASP A 44 -19.93 -5.26 29.11
CA ASP A 44 -21.27 -4.77 29.49
C ASP A 44 -22.42 -5.15 28.53
N ARG A 45 -22.30 -6.34 27.91
CA ARG A 45 -23.20 -6.88 26.87
C ARG A 45 -23.24 -6.05 25.57
N GLU A 46 -22.16 -5.36 25.24
CA GLU A 46 -21.93 -4.64 23.99
C GLU A 46 -20.59 -5.06 23.35
N PRO A 47 -20.46 -5.03 22.01
CA PRO A 47 -19.18 -5.28 21.34
C PRO A 47 -18.23 -4.10 21.54
N VAL A 48 -16.98 -4.39 21.90
CA VAL A 48 -15.91 -3.38 22.00
C VAL A 48 -15.27 -3.22 20.63
N GLY A 49 -15.71 -2.20 19.89
CA GLY A 49 -15.27 -1.96 18.51
C GLY A 49 -15.76 -3.03 17.53
N ASP A 50 -15.26 -2.97 16.30
CA ASP A 50 -15.51 -3.97 15.26
C ASP A 50 -14.33 -4.92 15.12
N ALA A 51 -14.60 -6.16 14.70
CA ALA A 51 -13.50 -7.06 14.37
C ALA A 51 -12.80 -6.61 13.08
N PRO A 52 -11.47 -6.52 13.08
CA PRO A 52 -10.67 -6.28 11.89
C PRO A 52 -10.70 -7.52 10.99
N ALA A 53 -10.59 -7.30 9.68
CA ALA A 53 -10.44 -8.37 8.70
C ALA A 53 -9.23 -9.27 8.99
N ALA A 54 -8.05 -8.69 9.28
CA ALA A 54 -6.90 -9.43 9.78
C ALA A 54 -6.95 -9.50 11.32
N LEU A 55 -7.09 -10.70 11.87
CA LEU A 55 -7.34 -10.94 13.29
C LEU A 55 -6.03 -10.93 14.11
N PRO A 56 -5.78 -9.94 15.00
CA PRO A 56 -4.48 -9.74 15.64
C PRO A 56 -4.08 -10.92 16.53
N GLN A 57 -2.80 -11.30 16.48
CA GLN A 57 -2.19 -12.40 17.25
C GLN A 57 -2.62 -12.45 18.72
N ARG A 58 -2.76 -11.28 19.38
CA ARG A 58 -3.14 -11.16 20.80
C ARG A 58 -4.56 -11.62 21.15
N TYR A 59 -5.41 -11.90 20.17
CA TYR A 59 -6.79 -12.36 20.38
C TYR A 59 -6.97 -13.79 19.83
N ASP A 60 -7.14 -14.78 20.70
CA ASP A 60 -7.47 -16.16 20.29
C ASP A 60 -8.97 -16.42 20.14
N THR A 61 -9.82 -15.43 20.41
CA THR A 61 -11.29 -15.56 20.39
C THR A 61 -11.90 -14.48 19.50
N LEU A 62 -12.79 -14.90 18.60
CA LEU A 62 -13.66 -14.03 17.83
C LEU A 62 -15.09 -14.17 18.35
N PHE A 63 -15.78 -13.06 18.57
CA PHE A 63 -17.17 -13.00 19.00
C PHE A 63 -18.06 -12.62 17.82
N PHE A 64 -19.29 -13.12 17.80
CA PHE A 64 -20.33 -12.65 16.89
C PHE A 64 -21.55 -12.20 17.70
N PHE A 65 -21.72 -10.88 17.76
CA PHE A 65 -22.72 -10.17 18.56
C PHE A 65 -23.99 -9.90 17.76
N ASN A 66 -25.14 -10.08 18.41
CA ASN A 66 -26.44 -9.73 17.86
C ASN A 66 -27.28 -8.93 18.85
N GLU A 67 -27.99 -7.92 18.34
CA GLU A 67 -29.14 -7.30 19.01
C GLU A 67 -30.38 -7.58 18.18
N ILE A 68 -31.38 -8.18 18.81
CA ILE A 68 -32.62 -8.64 18.17
C ILE A 68 -33.83 -8.09 18.91
N HIS A 69 -34.85 -7.73 18.14
CA HIS A 69 -36.14 -7.24 18.60
C HIS A 69 -37.25 -8.21 18.15
N ASP A 70 -38.34 -8.24 18.92
CA ASP A 70 -39.59 -8.98 18.69
C ASP A 70 -39.49 -10.52 18.65
N ALA A 71 -38.33 -11.08 19.00
CA ALA A 71 -38.03 -12.53 18.98
C ALA A 71 -38.16 -13.23 20.35
N ASN A 72 -39.07 -12.83 21.24
CA ASN A 72 -39.14 -13.42 22.59
C ASN A 72 -39.57 -14.90 22.58
N GLY A 73 -38.79 -15.77 23.22
CA GLY A 73 -39.00 -17.22 23.22
C GLY A 73 -38.33 -17.95 22.05
N GLU A 74 -37.82 -17.24 21.06
CA GLU A 74 -37.10 -17.82 19.92
C GLU A 74 -35.72 -18.35 20.32
N THR A 75 -35.18 -19.20 19.45
CA THR A 75 -33.77 -19.63 19.51
C THR A 75 -33.05 -19.20 18.25
N LEU A 76 -32.01 -18.38 18.42
CA LEU A 76 -31.07 -18.05 17.35
C LEU A 76 -30.03 -19.14 17.19
N VAL A 77 -29.66 -19.42 15.95
CA VAL A 77 -28.69 -20.43 15.57
C VAL A 77 -27.58 -19.74 14.78
N HIS A 78 -26.39 -19.63 15.37
CA HIS A 78 -25.20 -19.12 14.70
C HIS A 78 -24.43 -20.29 14.10
N ARG A 79 -24.29 -20.32 12.77
CA ARG A 79 -23.42 -21.28 12.07
C ARG A 79 -22.12 -20.59 11.69
N TRP A 80 -21.03 -20.98 12.34
CA TRP A 80 -19.69 -20.47 12.08
C TRP A 80 -19.03 -21.30 10.99
N PHE A 81 -18.57 -20.65 9.93
CA PHE A 81 -17.81 -21.24 8.84
C PHE A 81 -16.42 -20.59 8.78
N PHE A 82 -15.41 -21.38 8.43
CA PHE A 82 -14.07 -20.92 8.09
C PHE A 82 -13.71 -21.47 6.72
N ASN A 83 -13.41 -20.60 5.76
CA ASN A 83 -13.21 -20.94 4.34
C ASN A 83 -14.35 -21.84 3.81
N ASP A 84 -15.59 -21.42 4.07
CA ASP A 84 -16.85 -22.11 3.75
C ASP A 84 -17.08 -23.50 4.39
N VAL A 85 -16.13 -24.01 5.18
CA VAL A 85 -16.30 -25.24 5.97
C VAL A 85 -16.94 -24.92 7.32
N LEU A 86 -18.06 -25.57 7.65
CA LEU A 86 -18.76 -25.41 8.94
C LEU A 86 -17.86 -25.86 10.11
N GLN A 87 -17.64 -24.94 11.06
CA GLN A 87 -16.76 -25.09 12.22
C GLN A 87 -17.49 -25.23 13.56
N ALA A 88 -18.72 -24.71 13.65
CA ALA A 88 -19.58 -24.84 14.82
C ALA A 88 -21.02 -24.41 14.48
N GLU A 89 -22.00 -25.01 15.13
CA GLU A 89 -23.34 -24.45 15.30
C GLU A 89 -23.52 -24.10 16.79
N VAL A 90 -24.03 -22.90 17.08
CA VAL A 90 -24.26 -22.43 18.46
C VAL A 90 -25.68 -21.89 18.58
N ARG A 91 -26.45 -22.46 19.51
CA ARG A 91 -27.85 -22.13 19.75
C ARG A 91 -27.98 -21.19 20.96
N LEU A 92 -28.72 -20.11 20.80
CA LEU A 92 -28.81 -18.99 21.74
C LEU A 92 -30.29 -18.64 21.99
N ALA A 93 -30.77 -18.90 23.19
CA ALA A 93 -32.15 -18.59 23.58
C ALA A 93 -32.37 -17.07 23.74
N VAL A 94 -33.53 -16.60 23.27
CA VAL A 94 -33.96 -15.20 23.36
C VAL A 94 -34.98 -15.04 24.49
N GLY A 95 -34.59 -14.33 25.55
CA GLY A 95 -35.38 -14.21 26.79
C GLY A 95 -36.23 -12.95 26.93
N GLY A 96 -36.45 -12.19 25.85
CA GLY A 96 -37.29 -10.99 25.87
C GLY A 96 -37.38 -10.29 24.51
N ASN A 97 -38.38 -9.41 24.34
CA ASN A 97 -38.65 -8.71 23.08
C ASN A 97 -37.52 -7.78 22.62
N ARG A 98 -36.58 -7.40 23.49
CA ARG A 98 -35.31 -6.80 23.10
C ARG A 98 -34.20 -7.57 23.78
N TRP A 99 -33.34 -8.21 23.00
CA TRP A 99 -32.31 -9.09 23.53
C TRP A 99 -30.96 -8.85 22.86
N ARG A 100 -29.90 -8.92 23.66
CA ARG A 100 -28.51 -8.92 23.18
C ARG A 100 -27.89 -10.25 23.54
N THR A 101 -27.36 -10.95 22.54
CA THR A 101 -26.72 -12.25 22.70
C THR A 101 -25.53 -12.36 21.76
N TRP A 102 -24.63 -13.29 22.05
CA TRP A 102 -23.45 -13.53 21.23
C TRP A 102 -23.02 -14.99 21.36
N SER A 103 -22.37 -15.49 20.31
CA SER A 103 -21.52 -16.68 20.45
C SER A 103 -20.07 -16.31 20.18
N ARG A 104 -19.16 -17.24 20.46
CA ARG A 104 -17.72 -17.07 20.28
C ARG A 104 -17.11 -18.32 19.68
N LYS A 105 -16.03 -18.14 18.93
CA LYS A 105 -15.20 -19.22 18.41
C LYS A 105 -13.74 -18.93 18.79
N ASN A 106 -13.04 -19.95 19.28
CA ASN A 106 -11.58 -19.88 19.37
C ASN A 106 -11.02 -20.02 17.95
N ILE A 107 -10.24 -19.04 17.51
CA ILE A 107 -9.71 -18.96 16.15
C ILE A 107 -8.31 -19.59 16.03
N GLY A 108 -7.50 -19.62 17.10
CA GLY A 108 -6.16 -20.22 17.09
C GLY A 108 -5.32 -19.77 15.89
N ASN A 109 -4.94 -20.72 15.04
CA ASN A 109 -4.17 -20.47 13.81
C ASN A 109 -5.05 -20.11 12.59
N HIS A 110 -6.38 -20.22 12.68
CA HIS A 110 -7.34 -19.89 11.62
C HIS A 110 -7.61 -18.38 11.55
N ARG A 111 -6.55 -17.59 11.37
CA ARG A 111 -6.58 -16.12 11.31
C ARG A 111 -6.61 -15.60 9.87
N GLU A 112 -5.92 -16.31 8.99
CA GLU A 112 -5.85 -16.03 7.55
C GLU A 112 -6.92 -16.84 6.83
N GLY A 113 -7.77 -16.17 6.06
CA GLY A 113 -8.94 -16.75 5.40
C GLY A 113 -10.22 -15.98 5.69
N SER A 114 -11.36 -16.66 5.57
CA SER A 114 -12.69 -16.09 5.69
C SER A 114 -13.47 -16.75 6.82
N TRP A 115 -13.74 -16.01 7.89
CA TRP A 115 -14.79 -16.34 8.84
C TRP A 115 -16.14 -15.86 8.30
N LYS A 116 -17.16 -16.72 8.36
CA LYS A 116 -18.55 -16.37 8.05
C LYS A 116 -19.45 -16.86 9.17
N VAL A 117 -20.42 -16.06 9.58
CA VAL A 117 -21.50 -16.47 10.47
C VAL A 117 -22.83 -16.24 9.77
N THR A 118 -23.62 -17.30 9.61
CA THR A 118 -25.05 -17.15 9.32
C THR A 118 -25.85 -17.24 10.61
N VAL A 119 -26.88 -16.42 10.71
CA VAL A 119 -27.81 -16.34 11.84
C VAL A 119 -29.15 -16.81 11.31
N SER A 120 -29.69 -17.91 11.86
CA SER A 120 -31.05 -18.35 11.56
C SER A 120 -31.88 -18.50 12.83
N THR A 121 -33.20 -18.58 12.68
CA THR A 121 -34.08 -19.17 13.68
C THR A 121 -33.86 -20.69 13.78
N ASP A 122 -34.50 -21.33 14.76
CA ASP A 122 -34.55 -22.80 14.83
C ASP A 122 -35.39 -23.44 13.72
N SER A 123 -36.43 -22.73 13.25
CA SER A 123 -37.22 -23.13 12.07
C SER A 123 -36.42 -23.11 10.75
N GLY A 124 -35.16 -22.64 10.79
CA GLY A 124 -34.26 -22.62 9.64
C GLY A 124 -34.36 -21.36 8.79
N CYS A 125 -35.10 -20.33 9.22
CA CYS A 125 -35.17 -19.07 8.50
C CYS A 125 -33.92 -18.22 8.77
N GLU A 126 -33.18 -17.85 7.71
CA GLU A 126 -31.96 -17.05 7.81
C GLU A 126 -32.29 -15.56 7.96
N LEU A 127 -31.79 -14.95 9.04
CA LEU A 127 -31.97 -13.54 9.39
C LEU A 127 -30.80 -12.67 8.89
N ALA A 128 -29.58 -13.23 8.86
CA ALA A 128 -28.40 -12.56 8.32
C ALA A 128 -27.27 -13.53 7.98
N SER A 129 -26.41 -13.10 7.06
CA SER A 129 -25.11 -13.68 6.79
C SER A 129 -24.06 -12.57 6.86
N GLN A 130 -23.00 -12.78 7.64
CA GLN A 130 -21.92 -11.81 7.83
C GLN A 130 -20.57 -12.50 7.62
N GLN A 131 -19.64 -11.82 6.94
CA GLN A 131 -18.35 -12.37 6.55
C GLN A 131 -17.22 -11.42 6.93
N LEU A 132 -16.13 -11.99 7.45
CA LEU A 132 -14.90 -11.32 7.84
C LEU A 132 -13.73 -12.03 7.16
N ARG A 133 -13.12 -11.38 6.18
CA ARG A 133 -12.05 -11.98 5.37
C ARG A 133 -10.72 -11.26 5.60
N SER A 134 -9.65 -11.98 5.86
CA SER A 134 -8.32 -11.40 6.08
C SER A 134 -7.71 -10.69 4.87
N ASP A 135 -8.25 -10.92 3.68
CA ASP A 135 -7.88 -10.26 2.42
C ASP A 135 -8.67 -8.96 2.15
N THR A 136 -9.60 -8.56 3.03
CA THR A 136 -10.37 -7.32 2.84
C THR A 136 -9.45 -6.10 2.93
N PRO A 137 -9.33 -5.27 1.88
CA PRO A 137 -8.47 -4.09 1.93
C PRO A 137 -8.96 -3.08 2.97
N LEU A 138 -8.02 -2.52 3.73
CA LEU A 138 -8.31 -1.42 4.67
C LEU A 138 -8.83 -0.19 3.91
N PRO A 139 -10.04 0.33 4.20
CA PRO A 139 -10.59 1.49 3.49
C PRO A 139 -9.72 2.75 3.60
N VAL A 140 -9.00 2.93 4.71
CA VAL A 140 -8.02 4.03 4.85
C VAL A 140 -6.82 3.86 3.93
N LEU A 141 -6.29 2.64 3.76
CA LEU A 141 -5.16 2.39 2.86
C LEU A 141 -5.56 2.54 1.39
N ALA A 142 -6.80 2.18 1.03
CA ALA A 142 -7.34 2.46 -0.30
C ALA A 142 -7.41 3.98 -0.58
N GLN A 143 -7.93 4.77 0.37
CA GLN A 143 -7.95 6.24 0.27
C GLN A 143 -6.54 6.85 0.23
N ALA A 144 -5.61 6.34 1.04
CA ALA A 144 -4.24 6.83 1.06
C ALA A 144 -3.50 6.54 -0.25
N ARG A 145 -3.74 5.39 -0.89
CA ARG A 145 -3.20 5.06 -2.22
C ARG A 145 -3.79 5.93 -3.33
N GLU A 146 -5.07 6.27 -3.24
CA GLU A 146 -5.71 7.23 -4.17
C GLU A 146 -5.08 8.63 -4.04
N LEU A 147 -4.78 9.09 -2.82
CA LEU A 147 -4.03 10.33 -2.60
C LEU A 147 -2.61 10.28 -3.19
N LEU A 148 -1.90 9.14 -3.07
CA LEU A 148 -0.59 8.95 -3.74
C LEU A 148 -0.71 9.03 -5.26
N ALA A 149 -1.74 8.41 -5.86
CA ALA A 149 -1.99 8.46 -7.31
C ALA A 149 -2.31 9.88 -7.82
N GLN A 150 -2.78 10.77 -6.93
CA GLN A 150 -3.02 12.20 -7.19
C GLN A 150 -1.80 13.09 -6.88
N GLY A 151 -0.69 12.52 -6.42
CA GLY A 151 0.53 13.24 -6.03
C GLY A 151 0.50 13.81 -4.60
N ASP A 152 -0.55 13.56 -3.81
CA ASP A 152 -0.67 14.06 -2.44
C ASP A 152 -0.04 13.10 -1.39
N ALA A 153 1.29 12.99 -1.45
CA ALA A 153 2.07 12.25 -0.46
C ALA A 153 1.96 12.82 0.97
N ALA A 154 1.59 14.10 1.11
CA ALA A 154 1.41 14.75 2.41
C ALA A 154 0.08 14.35 3.07
N GLY A 155 -1.03 14.42 2.32
CA GLY A 155 -2.35 13.98 2.76
C GLY A 155 -2.40 12.48 3.02
N ALA A 156 -1.81 11.66 2.15
CA ALA A 156 -1.69 10.21 2.37
C ALA A 156 -0.98 9.88 3.69
N ARG A 157 0.14 10.58 3.99
CA ARG A 157 0.87 10.45 5.25
C ARG A 157 0.03 10.89 6.46
N LEU A 158 -0.67 12.01 6.37
CA LEU A 158 -1.49 12.55 7.45
C LEU A 158 -2.62 11.58 7.81
N LEU A 159 -3.39 11.15 6.81
CA LEU A 159 -4.51 10.22 6.93
C LEU A 159 -4.10 8.91 7.62
N VAL A 160 -2.96 8.32 7.21
CA VAL A 160 -2.49 7.06 7.80
C VAL A 160 -1.92 7.26 9.21
N LYS A 161 -1.22 8.38 9.47
CA LYS A 161 -0.71 8.69 10.81
C LYS A 161 -1.83 8.98 11.83
N GLU A 162 -2.92 9.60 11.42
CA GLU A 162 -4.11 9.79 12.25
C GLU A 162 -4.67 8.44 12.72
N GLN A 163 -4.83 7.48 11.81
CA GLN A 163 -5.30 6.13 12.16
C GLN A 163 -4.30 5.30 12.96
N LEU A 164 -2.99 5.58 12.88
CA LEU A 164 -1.95 4.76 13.51
C LEU A 164 -2.04 4.74 15.05
N ALA A 165 -2.56 5.81 15.67
CA ALA A 165 -2.71 5.92 17.12
C ALA A 165 -3.88 5.09 17.66
N ASP A 166 -5.05 5.20 17.02
CA ASP A 166 -6.29 4.61 17.52
C ASP A 166 -6.51 3.16 17.03
N ASN A 167 -5.79 2.74 15.98
CA ASN A 167 -6.09 1.49 15.27
C ASN A 167 -5.08 0.36 15.54
N LEU A 168 -4.91 0.03 16.82
CA LEU A 168 -4.05 -1.05 17.35
C LEU A 168 -4.19 -2.45 16.70
N PRO A 169 -5.30 -2.82 16.02
CA PRO A 169 -5.33 -4.06 15.23
C PRO A 169 -4.52 -4.00 13.93
N TRP A 170 -4.41 -2.81 13.34
CA TRP A 170 -3.92 -2.60 11.98
C TRP A 170 -2.58 -1.85 11.92
N GLN A 171 -2.00 -1.54 13.08
CA GLN A 171 -0.77 -0.75 13.23
C GLN A 171 0.36 -1.20 12.29
N GLN A 172 0.56 -2.51 12.10
CA GLN A 172 1.58 -3.02 11.17
C GLN A 172 1.29 -2.64 9.71
N GLN A 173 0.08 -2.88 9.20
CA GLN A 173 -0.26 -2.54 7.81
C GLN A 173 -0.24 -1.03 7.54
N LEU A 174 -0.59 -0.22 8.54
CA LEU A 174 -0.48 1.24 8.49
C LEU A 174 0.99 1.68 8.48
N GLN A 175 1.86 1.01 9.24
CA GLN A 175 3.30 1.25 9.25
C GLN A 175 3.96 0.81 7.93
N ASP A 176 3.62 -0.38 7.42
CA ASP A 176 4.10 -0.91 6.15
C ASP A 176 3.80 0.07 4.99
N PHE A 177 2.61 0.66 4.95
CA PHE A 177 2.27 1.70 3.97
C PHE A 177 3.17 2.95 4.08
N LEU A 178 3.48 3.39 5.30
CA LEU A 178 4.35 4.56 5.51
C LEU A 178 5.81 4.29 5.11
N ASP A 179 6.27 3.06 5.33
CA ASP A 179 7.65 2.64 5.08
C ASP A 179 7.89 2.15 3.64
N GLN A 180 6.83 1.73 2.93
CA GLN A 180 6.90 1.13 1.59
C GLN A 180 6.18 1.98 0.54
N ASP A 181 4.84 1.95 0.45
CA ASP A 181 4.04 2.67 -0.56
C ASP A 181 4.39 4.17 -0.60
N LEU A 182 4.34 4.84 0.55
CA LEU A 182 4.65 6.25 0.68
C LEU A 182 6.13 6.55 0.40
N ALA A 183 7.04 5.65 0.78
CA ALA A 183 8.47 5.84 0.54
C ALA A 183 8.82 5.77 -0.95
N LEU A 184 8.17 4.88 -1.72
CA LEU A 184 8.32 4.80 -3.17
C LEU A 184 7.71 6.02 -3.88
N ALA A 185 6.54 6.49 -3.45
CA ALA A 185 5.95 7.74 -3.98
C ALA A 185 6.88 8.95 -3.76
N GLN A 186 7.58 9.02 -2.61
CA GLN A 186 8.59 10.05 -2.39
C GLN A 186 9.83 9.89 -3.27
N VAL A 187 10.24 8.67 -3.64
CA VAL A 187 11.33 8.47 -4.63
C VAL A 187 10.91 8.98 -6.00
N GLU A 188 9.65 8.75 -6.40
CA GLU A 188 9.08 9.26 -7.66
C GLU A 188 9.06 10.79 -7.70
N GLU A 189 8.64 11.45 -6.61
CA GLU A 189 8.69 12.91 -6.45
C GLU A 189 10.13 13.47 -6.53
N LEU A 190 11.09 12.82 -5.87
CA LEU A 190 12.51 13.22 -5.91
C LEU A 190 13.11 13.06 -7.31
N ILE A 191 12.73 12.02 -8.05
CA ILE A 191 13.13 11.84 -9.45
C ILE A 191 12.51 12.94 -10.33
N ALA A 192 11.20 13.17 -10.21
CA ALA A 192 10.49 14.20 -10.98
C ALA A 192 11.00 15.63 -10.74
N THR A 193 11.54 15.90 -9.54
CA THR A 193 12.14 17.19 -9.15
C THR A 193 13.67 17.24 -9.32
N GLN A 194 14.27 16.27 -10.03
CA GLN A 194 15.71 16.18 -10.29
C GLN A 194 16.61 16.10 -9.04
N GLN A 195 16.06 15.73 -7.88
CA GLN A 195 16.79 15.49 -6.63
C GLN A 195 17.37 14.06 -6.59
N LEU A 196 18.10 13.70 -7.64
CA LEU A 196 18.48 12.32 -7.95
C LEU A 196 19.37 11.68 -6.88
N TYR A 197 20.24 12.44 -6.23
CA TYR A 197 21.07 11.99 -5.11
C TYR A 197 20.21 11.57 -3.89
N MET A 198 19.16 12.34 -3.58
CA MET A 198 18.23 12.00 -2.50
C MET A 198 17.33 10.82 -2.88
N ALA A 199 16.92 10.72 -4.15
CA ALA A 199 16.18 9.57 -4.66
C ALA A 199 16.99 8.26 -4.51
N ASP A 200 18.28 8.28 -4.85
CA ASP A 200 19.21 7.15 -4.74
C ASP A 200 19.40 6.67 -3.30
N ALA A 201 19.65 7.61 -2.39
CA ALA A 201 19.76 7.33 -0.95
C ALA A 201 18.45 6.75 -0.39
N ARG A 202 17.30 7.29 -0.79
CA ARG A 202 15.98 6.82 -0.31
C ARG A 202 15.61 5.45 -0.87
N LEU A 203 15.88 5.20 -2.15
CA LEU A 203 15.64 3.89 -2.78
C LEU A 203 16.55 2.80 -2.18
N SER A 204 17.81 3.14 -1.92
CA SER A 204 18.76 2.26 -1.22
C SER A 204 18.29 1.92 0.20
N ALA A 205 17.72 2.88 0.93
CA ALA A 205 17.18 2.64 2.26
C ALA A 205 15.96 1.70 2.25
N ILE A 206 15.08 1.80 1.24
CA ILE A 206 13.95 0.88 1.04
C ILE A 206 14.47 -0.56 0.78
N GLN A 207 15.50 -0.73 -0.05
CA GLN A 207 16.10 -2.03 -0.33
C GLN A 207 16.78 -2.70 0.88
N GLN A 208 17.27 -1.91 1.83
CA GLN A 208 17.88 -2.40 3.08
C GLN A 208 16.84 -2.74 4.16
N GLY A 209 15.57 -2.40 3.93
CA GLY A 209 14.46 -2.63 4.86
C GLY A 209 13.87 -4.04 4.79
N ALA A 210 12.60 -4.15 5.18
CA ALA A 210 11.84 -5.38 5.05
C ALA A 210 11.56 -5.72 3.57
N GLN A 211 11.36 -7.00 3.27
CA GLN A 211 11.05 -7.47 1.92
C GLN A 211 9.79 -6.81 1.37
N LEU A 212 9.91 -6.09 0.24
CA LEU A 212 8.78 -5.49 -0.45
C LEU A 212 7.80 -6.56 -0.99
N PRO A 213 6.49 -6.28 -1.01
CA PRO A 213 5.50 -6.99 -1.81
C PRO A 213 5.91 -7.10 -3.27
N VAL A 214 5.38 -8.10 -3.97
CA VAL A 214 5.73 -8.38 -5.39
C VAL A 214 5.37 -7.18 -6.29
N GLU A 215 4.23 -6.55 -6.02
CA GLU A 215 3.71 -5.39 -6.73
C GLU A 215 4.65 -4.18 -6.58
N LEU A 216 5.04 -3.86 -5.34
CA LEU A 216 5.95 -2.74 -5.04
C LEU A 216 7.39 -3.02 -5.49
N THR A 217 7.81 -4.29 -5.55
CA THR A 217 9.11 -4.69 -6.09
C THR A 217 9.24 -4.30 -7.57
N GLY A 218 8.19 -4.50 -8.37
CA GLY A 218 8.16 -4.08 -9.78
C GLY A 218 8.25 -2.56 -9.95
N GLN A 219 7.53 -1.79 -9.13
CA GLN A 219 7.60 -0.32 -9.12
C GLN A 219 9.00 0.17 -8.73
N ALA A 220 9.60 -0.39 -7.68
CA ALA A 220 10.94 -0.03 -7.21
C ALA A 220 12.04 -0.31 -8.25
N GLU A 221 11.88 -1.35 -9.07
CA GLU A 221 12.75 -1.65 -10.20
C GLU A 221 12.63 -0.59 -11.30
N THR A 222 11.41 -0.23 -11.70
CA THR A 222 11.17 0.82 -12.71
C THR A 222 11.70 2.19 -12.26
N LEU A 223 11.51 2.55 -10.99
CA LEU A 223 12.08 3.78 -10.42
C LEU A 223 13.62 3.76 -10.44
N ARG A 224 14.26 2.60 -10.18
CA ARG A 224 15.73 2.48 -10.26
C ARG A 224 16.26 2.70 -11.67
N GLN A 225 15.64 2.09 -12.67
CA GLN A 225 16.05 2.22 -14.06
C GLN A 225 15.86 3.65 -14.58
N SER A 226 14.76 4.32 -14.18
CA SER A 226 14.54 5.74 -14.45
C SER A 226 15.60 6.63 -13.79
N LEU A 227 15.89 6.39 -12.51
CA LEU A 227 16.89 7.11 -11.74
C LEU A 227 18.30 6.96 -12.34
N GLU A 228 18.74 5.74 -12.65
CA GLU A 228 20.04 5.45 -13.27
C GLU A 228 20.16 6.18 -14.62
N THR A 229 19.14 6.07 -15.48
CA THR A 229 19.09 6.76 -16.79
C THR A 229 19.20 8.27 -16.67
N GLN A 230 18.51 8.88 -15.70
CA GLN A 230 18.55 10.32 -15.47
C GLN A 230 19.88 10.77 -14.86
N ARG A 231 20.42 10.01 -13.89
CA ARG A 231 21.73 10.29 -13.29
C ARG A 231 22.85 10.24 -14.32
N ASP A 232 22.87 9.23 -15.19
CA ASP A 232 23.85 9.12 -16.28
C ASP A 232 23.73 10.23 -17.32
N THR A 233 22.50 10.68 -17.60
CA THR A 233 22.27 11.80 -18.52
C THR A 233 22.78 13.11 -17.93
N MET A 234 22.36 13.42 -16.69
CA MET A 234 22.84 14.57 -15.93
C MET A 234 24.36 14.55 -15.79
N ARG A 235 24.98 13.39 -15.52
CA ARG A 235 26.45 13.24 -15.44
C ARG A 235 27.16 13.62 -16.74
N ARG A 236 26.62 13.22 -17.89
CA ARG A 236 27.17 13.59 -19.21
C ARG A 236 27.05 15.09 -19.46
N GLU A 237 25.88 15.65 -19.21
CA GLU A 237 25.58 17.08 -19.40
C GLU A 237 26.45 17.95 -18.49
N SER A 238 26.48 17.65 -17.19
CA SER A 238 27.38 18.23 -16.17
C SER A 238 28.85 18.24 -16.61
N THR A 239 29.35 17.13 -17.16
CA THR A 239 30.74 17.03 -17.62
C THR A 239 31.01 17.89 -18.85
N LEU A 240 30.04 18.04 -19.76
CA LEU A 240 30.15 18.90 -20.93
C LEU A 240 30.06 20.38 -20.54
N ALA A 241 29.14 20.73 -19.64
CA ALA A 241 28.96 22.09 -19.13
C ALA A 241 30.21 22.60 -18.41
N LEU A 242 30.81 21.81 -17.52
CA LEU A 242 32.04 22.20 -16.81
C LEU A 242 33.26 22.29 -17.73
N ARG A 243 33.36 21.45 -18.77
CA ARG A 243 34.40 21.61 -19.81
C ARG A 243 34.23 22.90 -20.62
N ALA A 244 33.00 23.23 -21.00
CA ALA A 244 32.71 24.49 -21.69
C ALA A 244 32.98 25.71 -20.81
N LEU A 245 32.65 25.63 -19.51
CA LEU A 245 33.00 26.64 -18.51
C LEU A 245 34.52 26.80 -18.39
N GLY A 246 35.27 25.69 -18.28
CA GLY A 246 36.74 25.71 -18.21
C GLY A 246 37.38 26.43 -19.40
N LEU A 247 36.98 26.09 -20.62
CA LEU A 247 37.41 26.79 -21.84
C LEU A 247 37.03 28.29 -21.81
N THR A 248 35.81 28.61 -21.40
CA THR A 248 35.34 30.00 -21.28
C THR A 248 36.16 30.78 -20.24
N LEU A 249 36.51 30.15 -19.11
CA LEU A 249 37.36 30.74 -18.08
C LEU A 249 38.77 30.97 -18.62
N THR A 250 39.39 29.99 -19.30
CA THR A 250 40.70 30.18 -19.96
C THR A 250 40.70 31.34 -20.95
N GLU A 251 39.67 31.48 -21.79
CA GLU A 251 39.56 32.55 -22.77
C GLU A 251 39.25 33.92 -22.15
N THR A 252 38.36 33.99 -21.15
CA THR A 252 37.92 35.26 -20.54
C THR A 252 38.86 35.77 -19.45
N LEU A 253 39.56 34.87 -18.74
CA LEU A 253 40.60 35.21 -17.78
C LEU A 253 41.96 35.49 -18.45
N ALA A 254 42.06 35.49 -19.79
CA ALA A 254 43.27 35.82 -20.54
C ALA A 254 43.84 37.25 -20.30
N GLY A 255 43.24 38.03 -19.39
CA GLY A 255 43.80 39.23 -18.78
C GLY A 255 43.37 39.47 -17.31
N GLY A 256 42.90 38.42 -16.62
CA GLY A 256 42.46 38.45 -15.21
C GLY A 256 43.54 37.95 -14.25
N HIS A 257 43.17 37.74 -12.98
CA HIS A 257 44.01 37.07 -11.98
C HIS A 257 43.44 35.67 -11.69
N CYS A 258 44.31 34.72 -11.36
CA CYS A 258 43.90 33.41 -10.84
C CYS A 258 43.12 33.54 -9.51
N PRO A 259 42.24 32.57 -9.17
CA PRO A 259 41.51 32.59 -7.91
C PRO A 259 42.45 32.41 -6.70
N GLU A 260 42.54 33.43 -5.84
CA GLU A 260 43.42 33.40 -4.65
C GLU A 260 42.89 32.50 -3.52
N ASP A 261 41.58 32.22 -3.51
CA ASP A 261 40.92 31.35 -2.53
C ASP A 261 39.68 30.63 -3.12
N GLU A 262 39.06 29.76 -2.31
CA GLU A 262 37.85 29.02 -2.70
C GLU A 262 36.65 29.96 -2.98
N GLN A 263 36.59 31.13 -2.33
CA GLN A 263 35.50 32.08 -2.53
C GLN A 263 35.63 32.79 -3.90
N ALA A 264 36.85 33.09 -4.34
CA ALA A 264 37.14 33.54 -5.69
C ALA A 264 36.78 32.46 -6.72
N LEU A 265 37.15 31.19 -6.49
CA LEU A 265 36.76 30.07 -7.34
C LEU A 265 35.22 29.92 -7.43
N ARG A 266 34.50 29.98 -6.30
CA ARG A 266 33.03 29.97 -6.28
C ARG A 266 32.40 31.15 -7.02
N THR A 267 33.06 32.31 -7.02
CA THR A 267 32.62 33.48 -7.79
C THR A 267 32.75 33.25 -9.29
N LEU A 268 33.82 32.57 -9.74
CA LEU A 268 33.97 32.15 -11.15
C LEU A 268 32.93 31.08 -11.56
N LEU A 269 32.60 30.14 -10.67
CA LEU A 269 31.52 29.16 -10.89
C LEU A 269 30.15 29.83 -11.08
N GLY A 270 29.94 31.02 -10.49
CA GLY A 270 28.72 31.82 -10.63
C GLY A 270 28.39 32.30 -12.06
N ILE A 271 29.30 32.09 -13.02
CA ILE A 271 29.05 32.30 -14.46
C ILE A 271 28.23 31.14 -15.06
N SER A 272 28.25 29.96 -14.43
CA SER A 272 27.46 28.79 -14.84
C SER A 272 25.98 28.98 -14.51
N PRO A 273 25.04 28.65 -15.42
CA PRO A 273 23.60 28.65 -15.12
C PRO A 273 23.19 27.71 -13.97
N ASP A 274 23.99 26.69 -13.68
CA ASP A 274 23.76 25.68 -12.63
C ASP A 274 24.60 25.95 -11.36
N SER A 275 25.09 27.18 -11.14
CA SER A 275 26.10 27.52 -10.12
C SER A 275 25.73 27.07 -8.69
N GLU A 276 24.45 27.15 -8.35
CA GLU A 276 23.87 26.75 -7.07
C GLU A 276 23.90 25.25 -6.80
N HIS A 277 24.15 24.43 -7.83
CA HIS A 277 24.27 22.98 -7.73
C HIS A 277 25.73 22.50 -7.60
N TRP A 278 26.73 23.38 -7.82
CA TRP A 278 28.15 23.04 -7.72
C TRP A 278 28.70 23.29 -6.31
N LEU A 279 29.14 22.23 -5.65
CA LEU A 279 29.85 22.30 -4.38
C LEU A 279 31.33 21.98 -4.61
N VAL A 280 32.24 22.92 -4.33
CA VAL A 280 33.68 22.64 -4.35
C VAL A 280 33.97 21.57 -3.30
N ASN A 281 34.54 20.45 -3.73
CA ASN A 281 34.93 19.32 -2.89
C ASN A 281 36.44 19.34 -2.61
N ASP A 282 37.24 19.69 -3.63
CA ASP A 282 38.69 19.86 -3.53
C ASP A 282 39.15 20.79 -4.68
N TRP A 283 40.25 21.53 -4.51
CA TRP A 283 40.85 22.31 -5.59
C TRP A 283 42.33 22.63 -5.35
N SER A 284 43.06 22.86 -6.44
CA SER A 284 44.47 23.23 -6.45
C SER A 284 44.78 24.20 -7.58
N GLN A 285 45.88 24.94 -7.44
CA GLN A 285 46.45 25.79 -8.48
C GLN A 285 47.97 25.61 -8.52
N GLU A 286 48.53 25.35 -9.69
CA GLU A 286 49.97 25.22 -9.91
C GLU A 286 50.35 25.83 -11.27
N GLY A 287 51.32 26.75 -11.31
CA GLY A 287 51.85 27.35 -12.55
C GLY A 287 50.81 28.04 -13.44
N GLY A 288 49.76 28.63 -12.86
CA GLY A 288 48.65 29.22 -13.60
C GLY A 288 47.57 28.23 -14.08
N HIS A 289 47.72 26.93 -13.82
CA HIS A 289 46.69 25.93 -14.08
C HIS A 289 45.85 25.70 -12.82
N VAL A 290 44.52 25.78 -12.94
CA VAL A 290 43.57 25.53 -11.84
C VAL A 290 42.84 24.22 -12.10
N GLN A 291 42.82 23.35 -11.08
CA GLN A 291 42.06 22.09 -11.08
C GLN A 291 41.09 22.10 -9.89
N ALA A 292 39.81 21.84 -10.15
CA ALA A 292 38.79 21.76 -9.11
C ALA A 292 37.93 20.50 -9.29
N THR A 293 37.71 19.80 -8.18
CA THR A 293 36.73 18.72 -8.09
C THR A 293 35.43 19.28 -7.51
N LEU A 294 34.35 19.19 -8.28
CA LEU A 294 33.04 19.72 -7.95
C LEU A 294 32.05 18.58 -7.75
N LEU A 295 31.30 18.60 -6.64
CA LEU A 295 30.14 17.74 -6.41
C LEU A 295 28.91 18.40 -7.01
N ASP A 296 28.23 17.70 -7.92
CA ASP A 296 26.87 18.03 -8.38
C ASP A 296 25.87 17.62 -7.29
N ALA A 297 25.27 18.59 -6.61
CA ALA A 297 24.30 18.36 -5.55
C ALA A 297 23.02 17.63 -6.03
N ARG A 298 22.74 17.64 -7.34
CA ARG A 298 21.57 16.96 -7.94
C ARG A 298 21.81 15.48 -8.15
N SER A 299 22.93 15.11 -8.77
CA SER A 299 23.25 13.71 -9.12
C SER A 299 24.11 12.97 -8.08
N GLY A 300 24.81 13.72 -7.23
CA GLY A 300 25.78 13.19 -6.26
C GLY A 300 27.12 12.77 -6.89
N PHE A 301 27.38 13.13 -8.15
CA PHE A 301 28.63 12.81 -8.83
C PHE A 301 29.69 13.91 -8.64
N LEU A 302 30.95 13.46 -8.59
CA LEU A 302 32.12 14.34 -8.69
C LEU A 302 32.48 14.56 -10.16
N HIS A 303 32.78 15.81 -10.50
CA HIS A 303 33.21 16.27 -11.82
C HIS A 303 34.49 17.10 -11.70
N ALA A 304 35.32 17.07 -12.74
CA ALA A 304 36.49 17.94 -12.84
C ALA A 304 36.15 19.23 -13.60
N LEU A 305 36.61 20.36 -13.09
CA LEU A 305 36.76 21.62 -13.79
C LEU A 305 38.25 21.94 -13.87
N GLU A 306 38.74 22.21 -15.07
CA GLU A 306 40.13 22.56 -15.34
C GLU A 306 40.14 23.82 -16.23
N PHE A 307 40.97 24.80 -15.89
CA PHE A 307 41.18 26.00 -16.69
C PHE A 307 42.55 26.62 -16.41
N ASP A 308 43.03 27.41 -17.36
CA ASP A 308 44.29 28.15 -17.23
C ASP A 308 43.99 29.63 -16.93
N CYS A 309 44.85 30.26 -16.15
CA CYS A 309 44.84 31.69 -15.87
C CYS A 309 46.28 32.22 -15.99
N PRO A 310 46.46 33.46 -16.48
CA PRO A 310 47.80 34.04 -16.59
C PRO A 310 48.39 34.20 -15.18
N GLU A 311 49.63 33.75 -14.98
CA GLU A 311 50.38 34.09 -13.77
C GLU A 311 50.40 35.61 -13.61
N SER A 312 50.10 36.09 -12.41
CA SER A 312 50.23 37.50 -12.07
C SER A 312 51.68 37.92 -12.32
N ALA A 313 51.92 38.67 -13.39
CA ALA A 313 53.25 39.15 -13.73
C ALA A 313 53.80 39.92 -12.53
N ALA A 314 54.83 39.37 -11.88
CA ALA A 314 55.44 40.00 -10.73
C ALA A 314 55.96 41.38 -11.13
N LEU A 315 55.25 42.42 -10.69
CA LEU A 315 55.68 43.80 -10.84
C LEU A 315 56.86 44.02 -9.89
N PHE A 316 58.06 43.80 -10.42
CA PHE A 316 59.35 44.09 -9.80
C PHE A 316 59.54 45.60 -9.54
#